data_AF-A0A9D4XC42-F1
#
_entry.id   AF-A0A9D4XC42-F1
#
_cell.length_a   1.000
_cell.length_b   1.000
_cell.length_c   1.000
_cell.angle_alpha   90.00
_cell.angle_beta   90.00
_cell.angle_gamma   90.00
#
_symmetry.space_group_name_H-M   'P 1'
#
loop_
_entity.id
_entity.type
_entity.pdbx_description
1 polymer ?
#
loop_
_entity_poly.entity_id
_entity_poly.type
_entity_poly.pdbx_seq_one_letter_code
_entity_poly.pdbx_strand_id
1 'polypeptide(L)'
;SSTWNHRRSKKVSMSGQECCSNPPTLNQSAGAGHVDKIGALHAYVAGDRNSNSAVFLVSDIFGYEAPNFRKLADKVAAAGYYVVVPDFFNGEPYNPENPNKPLPIWIKDHGTDKGFEDAKLIIKAIKSKGVASVGAAGFCWGGKVVTELAKFKLIPAVVLLHPSFVSVEDIKGVDIPISILGAEIDGRSPPSL
;
A
#
# COMPACT_ATOMS: atom_id res chain seq x y z
N SER A 1 -2.93 45.72 36.13
CA SER A 1 -4.10 44.86 35.82
C SER A 1 -4.04 44.47 34.36
N SER A 2 -3.51 43.28 34.06
CA SER A 2 -3.30 42.77 32.71
C SER A 2 -4.20 41.56 32.47
N THR A 3 -5.24 41.71 31.65
CA THR A 3 -6.08 40.58 31.22
C THR A 3 -5.93 40.32 29.73
N TRP A 4 -5.14 39.29 29.50
CA TRP A 4 -4.99 38.36 28.40
C TRP A 4 -6.09 38.23 27.34
N ASN A 5 -5.61 38.19 26.09
CA ASN A 5 -6.27 37.71 24.88
C ASN A 5 -6.65 36.22 24.97
N HIS A 6 -7.89 35.88 24.64
CA HIS A 6 -8.28 34.51 24.29
C HIS A 6 -8.12 34.29 22.77
N ARG A 7 -6.99 33.72 22.35
CA ARG A 7 -6.92 32.97 21.10
C ARG A 7 -7.39 31.54 21.37
N ARG A 8 -8.54 31.18 20.80
CA ARG A 8 -9.01 29.79 20.71
C ARG A 8 -7.95 28.96 19.98
N SER A 9 -7.36 28.01 20.68
CA SER A 9 -6.55 26.95 20.08
C SER A 9 -7.43 26.13 19.15
N LYS A 10 -7.07 26.08 17.86
CA LYS A 10 -7.66 25.12 16.92
C LYS A 10 -7.25 23.73 17.41
N LYS A 11 -8.23 22.86 17.71
CA LYS A 11 -8.01 21.42 17.88
C LYS A 11 -7.39 20.90 16.58
N VAL A 12 -6.08 20.66 16.60
CA VAL A 12 -5.42 19.80 15.62
C VAL A 12 -5.94 18.39 15.90
N SER A 13 -6.59 17.76 14.93
CA SER A 13 -6.90 16.34 15.03
C SER A 13 -5.59 15.58 15.05
N MET A 14 -5.19 15.08 16.23
CA MET A 14 -4.03 14.22 16.35
C MET A 14 -4.29 12.94 15.54
N SER A 15 -3.33 12.51 14.75
CA SER A 15 -3.34 11.18 14.12
C SER A 15 -3.58 10.13 15.20
N GLY A 16 -4.62 9.31 15.04
CA GLY A 16 -4.91 8.21 15.97
C GLY A 16 -3.72 7.25 16.09
N GLN A 17 -3.62 6.57 17.24
CA GLN A 17 -2.47 5.72 17.61
C GLN A 17 -2.24 4.51 16.68
N GLU A 18 -3.18 4.15 15.81
CA GLU A 18 -3.08 2.93 15.01
C GLU A 18 -3.71 3.07 13.62
N CYS A 19 -3.14 2.37 12.63
CA CYS A 19 -3.63 2.30 11.24
C CYS A 19 -5.14 1.96 11.15
N CYS A 20 -5.65 1.09 12.04
CA CYS A 20 -7.04 0.64 12.01
C CYS A 20 -8.03 1.65 12.61
N SER A 21 -7.56 2.73 13.23
CA SER A 21 -8.42 3.70 13.94
C SER A 21 -9.05 4.76 13.03
N ASN A 22 -8.60 4.85 11.78
CA ASN A 22 -9.07 5.88 10.82
C ASN A 22 -9.35 5.25 9.45
N PRO A 23 -10.36 4.35 9.33
CA PRO A 23 -10.71 3.76 8.04
C PRO A 23 -11.11 4.84 7.02
N PRO A 24 -10.69 4.74 5.76
CA PRO A 24 -11.13 5.67 4.73
C PRO A 24 -12.59 5.39 4.35
N THR A 25 -13.32 6.44 3.96
CA THR A 25 -14.55 6.26 3.17
C THR A 25 -14.16 5.84 1.76
N LEU A 26 -14.49 4.61 1.38
CA LEU A 26 -14.16 4.06 0.06
C LEU A 26 -14.94 4.79 -1.05
N ASN A 27 -14.29 4.98 -2.21
CA ASN A 27 -14.91 5.60 -3.37
C ASN A 27 -14.37 4.99 -4.67
N GLN A 28 -15.23 4.20 -5.33
CA GLN A 28 -14.94 3.53 -6.59
C GLN A 28 -14.68 4.47 -7.76
N SER A 29 -15.18 5.70 -7.69
CA SER A 29 -14.97 6.74 -8.70
C SER A 29 -13.80 7.66 -8.38
N ALA A 30 -13.06 7.43 -7.29
CA ALA A 30 -11.89 8.24 -6.97
C ALA A 30 -10.72 7.94 -7.92
N GLY A 31 -9.97 9.01 -8.22
CA GLY A 31 -8.78 8.97 -9.06
C GLY A 31 -9.04 9.31 -10.54
N ALA A 32 -7.99 9.57 -11.30
CA ALA A 32 -8.02 9.93 -12.72
C ALA A 32 -7.75 8.75 -13.67
N GLY A 33 -7.24 7.64 -13.14
CA GLY A 33 -7.07 6.36 -13.81
C GLY A 33 -8.38 5.58 -13.93
N HIS A 34 -8.27 4.28 -14.17
CA HIS A 34 -9.41 3.39 -14.32
C HIS A 34 -9.11 2.01 -13.76
N VAL A 35 -10.15 1.19 -13.59
CA VAL A 35 -9.99 -0.22 -13.21
C VAL A 35 -9.89 -1.06 -14.48
N ASP A 36 -8.87 -1.91 -14.55
CA ASP A 36 -8.69 -2.90 -15.61
C ASP A 36 -8.31 -4.25 -14.96
N LYS A 37 -8.33 -5.32 -15.76
CA LYS A 37 -7.87 -6.65 -15.33
C LYS A 37 -6.38 -6.81 -15.64
N ILE A 38 -5.59 -7.09 -14.61
CA ILE A 38 -4.16 -7.42 -14.74
C ILE A 38 -3.97 -8.83 -14.22
N GLY A 39 -3.62 -9.77 -15.11
CA GLY A 39 -3.62 -11.19 -14.75
C GLY A 39 -5.00 -11.64 -14.28
N ALA A 40 -5.08 -12.21 -13.07
CA ALA A 40 -6.33 -12.67 -12.49
C ALA A 40 -7.09 -11.58 -11.70
N LEU A 41 -6.43 -10.49 -11.31
CA LEU A 41 -6.99 -9.49 -10.39
C LEU A 41 -7.52 -8.27 -11.13
N HIS A 42 -8.56 -7.65 -10.55
CA HIS A 42 -8.86 -6.25 -10.82
C HIS A 42 -7.73 -5.38 -10.29
N ALA A 43 -7.40 -4.33 -11.01
CA ALA A 43 -6.40 -3.36 -10.58
C ALA A 43 -6.79 -1.98 -11.04
N TYR A 44 -6.62 -0.98 -10.17
CA TYR A 44 -6.60 0.39 -10.62
C TYR A 44 -5.27 0.67 -11.34
N VAL A 45 -5.37 1.23 -12.53
CA VAL A 45 -4.24 1.54 -13.39
C VAL A 45 -4.24 3.02 -13.78
N ALA A 46 -3.05 3.60 -13.81
CA ALA A 46 -2.83 4.99 -14.17
C ALA A 46 -1.53 5.15 -14.96
N GLY A 47 -1.43 6.23 -15.74
CA GLY A 47 -0.25 6.53 -16.56
C GLY A 47 -0.22 5.79 -17.91
N ASP A 48 0.83 6.04 -18.68
CA ASP A 48 1.00 5.43 -20.01
C ASP A 48 1.45 3.98 -19.89
N ARG A 49 0.65 3.05 -20.45
CA ARG A 49 0.96 1.62 -20.51
C ARG A 49 2.23 1.29 -21.30
N ASN A 50 2.66 2.18 -22.19
CA ASN A 50 3.88 2.03 -22.97
C ASN A 50 5.12 2.57 -22.24
N SER A 51 4.97 3.07 -21.01
CA SER A 51 6.13 3.49 -20.23
C SER A 51 7.07 2.32 -19.98
N ASN A 52 8.37 2.56 -20.16
CA ASN A 52 9.41 1.55 -19.97
C ASN A 52 9.55 1.11 -18.51
N SER A 53 9.02 1.90 -17.57
CA SER A 53 9.10 1.68 -16.14
C SER A 53 7.71 1.71 -15.50
N ALA A 54 7.44 0.73 -14.65
CA ALA A 54 6.21 0.67 -13.86
C ALA A 54 6.47 0.76 -12.35
N VAL A 55 5.46 1.26 -11.64
CA VAL A 55 5.38 1.22 -10.19
C VAL A 55 4.19 0.35 -9.78
N PHE A 56 4.50 -0.67 -9.00
CA PHE A 56 3.54 -1.58 -8.40
C PHE A 56 3.19 -1.13 -6.98
N LEU A 57 1.96 -0.67 -6.75
CA LEU A 57 1.53 -0.20 -5.44
C LEU A 57 0.63 -1.24 -4.77
N VAL A 58 0.99 -1.64 -3.56
CA VAL A 58 0.22 -2.59 -2.74
C VAL A 58 -0.41 -1.85 -1.57
N SER A 59 -1.74 -1.88 -1.48
CA SER A 59 -2.51 -1.15 -0.47
C SER A 59 -2.28 -1.69 0.95
N ASP A 60 -2.71 -0.90 1.92
CA ASP A 60 -3.05 -1.41 3.25
C ASP A 60 -4.32 -2.28 3.18
N ILE A 61 -4.81 -2.70 4.35
CA ILE A 61 -5.98 -3.57 4.52
C ILE A 61 -7.31 -2.96 4.04
N PHE A 62 -7.39 -1.65 3.82
CA PHE A 62 -8.61 -0.97 3.34
C PHE A 62 -8.75 -1.00 1.82
N GLY A 63 -7.71 -1.46 1.12
CA GLY A 63 -7.79 -1.76 -0.30
C GLY A 63 -7.63 -0.54 -1.20
N TYR A 64 -7.66 -0.83 -2.50
CA TYR A 64 -7.31 0.13 -3.54
C TYR A 64 -8.41 1.19 -3.82
N GLU A 65 -9.60 1.06 -3.23
CA GLU A 65 -10.70 2.03 -3.36
C GLU A 65 -10.58 3.18 -2.37
N ALA A 66 -9.57 3.16 -1.50
CA ALA A 66 -9.20 4.29 -0.65
C ALA A 66 -8.83 5.51 -1.52
N PRO A 67 -9.56 6.65 -1.42
CA PRO A 67 -9.40 7.76 -2.37
C PRO A 67 -7.98 8.35 -2.40
N ASN A 68 -7.34 8.43 -1.24
CA ASN A 68 -5.98 8.96 -1.13
C ASN A 68 -4.94 8.04 -1.77
N PHE A 69 -5.19 6.73 -1.76
CA PHE A 69 -4.29 5.76 -2.35
C PHE A 69 -4.34 5.82 -3.88
N ARG A 70 -5.53 5.97 -4.48
CA ARG A 70 -5.66 6.21 -5.94
C ARG A 70 -5.07 7.55 -6.37
N LYS A 71 -5.28 8.61 -5.58
CA LYS A 71 -4.63 9.92 -5.84
C LYS A 71 -3.10 9.84 -5.77
N LEU A 72 -2.55 9.00 -4.89
CA LEU A 72 -1.12 8.72 -4.87
C LEU A 72 -0.69 8.02 -6.16
N ALA A 73 -1.42 6.98 -6.60
CA ALA A 73 -1.15 6.31 -7.86
C ALA A 73 -1.18 7.28 -9.05
N ASP A 74 -2.13 8.21 -9.09
CA ASP A 74 -2.20 9.24 -10.12
C ASP A 74 -1.01 10.19 -10.10
N LYS A 75 -0.52 10.57 -8.91
CA LYS A 75 0.69 11.40 -8.77
C LYS A 75 1.93 10.67 -9.27
N VAL A 76 2.06 9.38 -8.97
CA VAL A 76 3.16 8.55 -9.47
C VAL A 76 3.06 8.41 -11.00
N ALA A 77 1.85 8.22 -11.53
CA ALA A 77 1.62 8.18 -12.97
C ALA A 77 1.99 9.50 -13.66
N ALA A 78 1.63 10.64 -13.06
CA ALA A 78 2.00 11.97 -13.55
C ALA A 78 3.52 12.21 -13.53
N ALA A 79 4.28 11.45 -12.73
CA ALA A 79 5.74 11.46 -12.75
C ALA A 79 6.36 10.60 -13.87
N GLY A 80 5.55 10.00 -14.76
CA GLY A 80 6.00 9.29 -15.97
C GLY A 80 6.00 7.76 -15.88
N TYR A 81 5.44 7.18 -14.81
CA TYR A 81 5.41 5.73 -14.62
C TYR A 81 4.07 5.12 -15.05
N TYR A 82 4.10 3.88 -15.53
CA TYR A 82 2.89 3.06 -15.55
C TYR A 82 2.60 2.56 -14.12
N VAL A 83 1.42 2.82 -13.57
CA VAL A 83 1.09 2.45 -12.19
C VAL A 83 0.03 1.37 -12.18
N VAL A 84 0.26 0.33 -11.37
CA VAL A 84 -0.69 -0.77 -11.17
C VAL A 84 -0.93 -0.97 -9.68
N VAL A 85 -2.21 -0.95 -9.30
CA VAL A 85 -2.68 -1.09 -7.92
C VAL A 85 -3.70 -2.23 -7.83
N PRO A 86 -3.27 -3.47 -7.55
CA PRO A 86 -4.17 -4.62 -7.55
C PRO A 86 -5.13 -4.64 -6.36
N ASP A 87 -6.29 -5.23 -6.59
CA ASP A 87 -7.21 -5.66 -5.56
C ASP A 87 -6.81 -7.04 -5.03
N PHE A 88 -5.92 -7.06 -4.04
CA PHE A 88 -5.51 -8.30 -3.38
C PHE A 88 -6.62 -8.94 -2.52
N PHE A 89 -7.70 -8.20 -2.27
CA PHE A 89 -8.76 -8.63 -1.36
C PHE A 89 -10.02 -9.08 -2.10
N ASN A 90 -10.03 -9.05 -3.43
CA ASN A 90 -11.12 -9.52 -4.29
C ASN A 90 -12.47 -8.88 -3.92
N GLY A 91 -12.49 -7.57 -3.71
CA GLY A 91 -13.67 -6.81 -3.32
C GLY A 91 -14.03 -6.90 -1.84
N GLU A 92 -13.21 -7.56 -1.01
CA GLU A 92 -13.43 -7.70 0.44
C GLU A 92 -12.34 -7.01 1.29
N PRO A 93 -12.10 -5.68 1.16
CA PRO A 93 -11.20 -4.99 2.07
C PRO A 93 -11.69 -5.09 3.53
N TYR A 94 -10.78 -4.88 4.48
CA TYR A 94 -11.13 -4.93 5.90
C TYR A 94 -12.14 -3.83 6.25
N ASN A 95 -13.25 -4.22 6.86
CA ASN A 95 -14.26 -3.31 7.39
C ASN A 95 -14.32 -3.43 8.92
N PRO A 96 -13.87 -2.41 9.68
CA PRO A 96 -13.90 -2.44 11.15
C PRO A 96 -15.33 -2.44 11.73
N GLU A 97 -16.33 -2.05 10.96
CA GLU A 97 -17.74 -2.07 11.37
C GLU A 97 -18.39 -3.45 11.21
N ASN A 98 -17.70 -4.43 10.60
CA ASN A 98 -18.23 -5.78 10.45
C ASN A 98 -17.88 -6.66 11.68
N PRO A 99 -18.83 -6.91 12.59
CA PRO A 99 -18.55 -7.69 13.80
C PRO A 99 -18.25 -9.18 13.52
N ASN A 100 -18.66 -9.68 12.35
CA ASN A 100 -18.50 -11.10 11.99
C ASN A 100 -17.13 -11.40 11.36
N LYS A 101 -16.42 -10.38 10.90
CA LYS A 101 -15.10 -10.52 10.25
C LYS A 101 -14.09 -9.57 10.91
N PRO A 102 -13.82 -9.70 12.23
CA PRO A 102 -12.78 -8.92 12.90
C PRO A 102 -11.41 -9.19 12.27
N LEU A 103 -10.47 -8.25 12.48
CA LEU A 103 -9.17 -8.25 11.80
C LEU A 103 -8.43 -9.61 11.82
N PRO A 104 -8.36 -10.37 12.93
CA PRO A 104 -7.68 -11.67 12.93
C PRO A 104 -8.35 -12.72 12.03
N ILE A 105 -9.66 -12.64 11.84
CA ILE A 105 -10.39 -13.53 10.92
C ILE A 105 -10.14 -13.08 9.49
N TRP A 106 -10.25 -11.77 9.21
CA TRP A 106 -9.96 -11.22 7.90
C TRP A 106 -8.53 -11.55 7.42
N ILE A 107 -7.53 -11.49 8.31
CA ILE A 107 -6.13 -11.84 8.00
C ILE A 107 -5.99 -13.31 7.57
N LYS A 108 -6.82 -14.24 8.08
CA LYS A 108 -6.75 -15.66 7.65
C LYS A 108 -7.15 -15.82 6.19
N ASP A 109 -8.13 -15.04 5.74
CA ASP A 109 -8.63 -15.08 4.36
C ASP A 109 -7.72 -14.30 3.40
N HIS A 110 -7.09 -13.24 3.91
CA HIS A 110 -6.29 -12.27 3.14
C HIS A 110 -4.85 -12.18 3.65
N GLY A 111 -4.23 -13.33 3.95
CA GLY A 111 -2.85 -13.41 4.43
C GLY A 111 -1.83 -12.91 3.40
N THR A 112 -0.71 -12.37 3.88
CA THR A 112 0.35 -11.81 3.03
C THR A 112 1.04 -12.85 2.16
N ASP A 113 1.03 -14.13 2.53
CA ASP A 113 1.62 -15.22 1.75
C ASP A 113 0.89 -15.41 0.41
N LYS A 114 -0.44 -15.42 0.45
CA LYS A 114 -1.27 -15.40 -0.77
C LYS A 114 -1.04 -14.11 -1.55
N GLY A 115 -0.98 -12.97 -0.86
CA GLY A 115 -0.65 -11.69 -1.47
C GLY A 115 0.68 -11.70 -2.22
N PHE A 116 1.72 -12.34 -1.67
CA PHE A 116 2.99 -12.54 -2.34
C PHE A 116 2.86 -13.41 -3.60
N GLU A 117 2.16 -14.55 -3.52
CA GLU A 117 1.92 -15.42 -4.68
C GLU A 117 1.19 -14.68 -5.82
N ASP A 118 0.13 -13.94 -5.48
CA ASP A 118 -0.62 -13.13 -6.44
C ASP A 118 0.26 -12.01 -7.02
N ALA A 119 1.08 -11.35 -6.20
CA ALA A 119 1.96 -10.27 -6.65
C ALA A 119 2.98 -10.73 -7.69
N LYS A 120 3.51 -11.95 -7.57
CA LYS A 120 4.41 -12.54 -8.59
C LYS A 120 3.72 -12.64 -9.94
N LEU A 121 2.47 -13.08 -9.96
CA LEU A 121 1.68 -13.22 -11.18
C LEU A 121 1.38 -11.85 -11.81
N ILE A 122 1.08 -10.84 -11.00
CA ILE A 122 0.86 -9.48 -11.48
C ILE A 122 2.15 -8.88 -12.06
N ILE A 123 3.29 -8.99 -11.37
CA ILE A 123 4.57 -8.50 -11.89
C ILE A 123 4.90 -9.16 -13.23
N LYS A 124 4.67 -10.47 -13.36
CA LYS A 124 4.84 -11.18 -14.63
C LYS A 124 3.94 -10.62 -15.71
N ALA A 125 2.66 -10.36 -15.40
CA ALA A 125 1.69 -9.78 -16.34
C ALA A 125 2.02 -8.34 -16.75
N ILE A 126 2.64 -7.55 -15.87
CA ILE A 126 3.14 -6.21 -16.19
C ILE A 126 4.33 -6.31 -17.15
N LYS A 127 5.33 -7.13 -16.80
CA LYS A 127 6.54 -7.32 -17.63
C LYS A 127 6.22 -7.88 -19.01
N SER A 128 5.22 -8.77 -19.14
CA SER A 128 4.82 -9.32 -20.45
C SER A 128 4.22 -8.29 -21.41
N LYS A 129 3.88 -7.08 -20.93
CA LYS A 129 3.41 -5.96 -21.77
C LYS A 129 4.56 -5.07 -22.29
N GLY A 130 5.81 -5.47 -22.07
CA GLY A 130 6.99 -4.75 -22.58
C GLY A 130 7.62 -3.76 -21.59
N VAL A 131 7.13 -3.69 -20.36
CA VAL A 131 7.75 -2.89 -19.28
C VAL A 131 9.10 -3.50 -18.92
N ALA A 132 10.18 -2.74 -19.04
CA ALA A 132 11.54 -3.21 -18.75
C ALA A 132 11.83 -3.35 -17.25
N SER A 133 11.25 -2.48 -16.42
CA SER A 133 11.50 -2.46 -14.97
C SER A 133 10.24 -2.18 -14.16
N VAL A 134 10.08 -2.88 -13.04
CA VAL A 134 8.94 -2.72 -12.12
C VAL A 134 9.47 -2.52 -10.71
N GLY A 135 9.42 -1.29 -10.20
CA GLY A 135 9.62 -1.01 -8.78
C GLY A 135 8.33 -1.25 -7.99
N ALA A 136 8.42 -1.46 -6.67
CA ALA A 136 7.22 -1.65 -5.84
C ALA A 136 7.22 -0.76 -4.59
N ALA A 137 6.02 -0.39 -4.14
CA ALA A 137 5.83 0.22 -2.83
C ALA A 137 4.62 -0.42 -2.12
N GLY A 138 4.72 -0.61 -0.81
CA GLY A 138 3.71 -1.29 -0.02
C GLY A 138 3.38 -0.53 1.26
N PHE A 139 2.08 -0.49 1.61
CA PHE A 139 1.54 0.22 2.77
C PHE A 139 1.01 -0.78 3.80
N CYS A 140 1.40 -0.66 5.08
CA CYS A 140 0.96 -1.58 6.14
C CYS A 140 1.10 -3.06 5.72
N TRP A 141 -0.02 -3.77 5.53
CA TRP A 141 -0.10 -5.15 5.03
C TRP A 141 0.68 -5.32 3.71
N GLY A 142 0.56 -4.37 2.79
CA GLY A 142 1.26 -4.38 1.52
C GLY A 142 2.78 -4.27 1.66
N GLY A 143 3.26 -3.70 2.77
CA GLY A 143 4.69 -3.65 3.10
C GLY A 143 5.31 -5.04 3.13
N LYS A 144 4.69 -5.99 3.84
CA LYS A 144 5.17 -7.39 3.89
C LYS A 144 5.19 -8.05 2.51
N VAL A 145 4.14 -7.85 1.70
CA VAL A 145 4.06 -8.40 0.34
C VAL A 145 5.23 -7.93 -0.52
N VAL A 146 5.52 -6.63 -0.52
CA VAL A 146 6.63 -6.10 -1.33
C VAL A 146 8.00 -6.42 -0.73
N THR A 147 8.12 -6.62 0.58
CA THR A 147 9.34 -7.13 1.22
C THR A 147 9.65 -8.55 0.74
N GLU A 148 8.65 -9.43 0.64
CA GLU A 148 8.87 -10.78 0.08
C GLU A 148 9.31 -10.70 -1.38
N LEU A 149 8.67 -9.87 -2.22
CA LEU A 149 9.13 -9.64 -3.59
C LEU A 149 10.60 -9.21 -3.68
N ALA A 150 11.05 -8.39 -2.73
CA ALA A 150 12.42 -7.91 -2.63
C ALA A 150 13.40 -9.02 -2.23
N LYS A 151 13.05 -9.87 -1.25
CA LYS A 151 13.84 -11.06 -0.84
C LYS A 151 14.11 -12.01 -2.00
N PHE A 152 13.11 -12.20 -2.86
CA PHE A 152 13.22 -13.06 -4.05
C PHE A 152 13.77 -12.34 -5.30
N LYS A 153 14.24 -11.09 -5.18
CA LYS A 153 14.83 -10.28 -6.26
C LYS A 153 13.94 -10.17 -7.51
N LEU A 154 12.62 -10.13 -7.32
CA LEU A 154 11.65 -10.04 -8.41
C LEU A 154 11.46 -8.62 -8.95
N ILE A 155 11.85 -7.64 -8.13
CA ILE A 155 11.84 -6.21 -8.37
C ILE A 155 13.24 -5.63 -8.07
N PRO A 156 13.63 -4.50 -8.68
CA PRO A 156 14.96 -3.92 -8.50
C PRO A 156 15.05 -2.93 -7.34
N ALA A 157 13.92 -2.45 -6.81
CA ALA A 157 13.86 -1.57 -5.64
C ALA A 157 12.48 -1.64 -4.97
N VAL A 158 12.45 -1.40 -3.66
CA VAL A 158 11.22 -1.42 -2.86
C VAL A 158 11.12 -0.27 -1.86
N VAL A 159 9.91 0.25 -1.65
CA VAL A 159 9.60 1.26 -0.62
C VAL A 159 8.55 0.70 0.34
N LEU A 160 8.85 0.70 1.64
CA LEU A 160 7.93 0.27 2.69
C LEU A 160 7.37 1.51 3.40
N LEU A 161 6.05 1.64 3.44
CA LEU A 161 5.37 2.75 4.11
C LEU A 161 4.58 2.20 5.29
N HIS A 162 4.96 2.60 6.50
CA HIS A 162 4.40 2.12 7.77
C HIS A 162 4.10 0.61 7.78
N PRO A 163 5.09 -0.25 7.44
CA PRO A 163 4.84 -1.66 7.17
C PRO A 163 4.24 -2.40 8.38
N SER A 164 3.66 -3.56 8.13
CA SER A 164 3.21 -4.48 9.18
C SER A 164 3.62 -5.89 8.80
N PHE A 165 3.81 -6.77 9.80
CA PHE A 165 4.23 -8.18 9.60
C PHE A 165 5.64 -8.37 9.02
N VAL A 166 6.46 -7.32 8.97
CA VAL A 166 7.85 -7.38 8.54
C VAL A 166 8.74 -7.61 9.76
N SER A 167 9.55 -8.66 9.74
CA SER A 167 10.55 -8.92 10.80
C SER A 167 11.94 -8.41 10.43
N VAL A 168 12.86 -8.42 11.39
CA VAL A 168 14.27 -8.12 11.15
C VAL A 168 14.88 -9.13 10.17
N GLU A 169 14.50 -10.40 10.25
CA GLU A 169 14.96 -11.48 9.36
C GLU A 169 14.50 -11.25 7.93
N ASP A 170 13.29 -10.71 7.73
CA ASP A 170 12.82 -10.33 6.40
C ASP A 170 13.73 -9.28 5.77
N ILE A 171 14.06 -8.22 6.52
CA ILE A 171 14.92 -7.14 6.05
C ILE A 171 16.34 -7.65 5.78
N LYS A 172 16.89 -8.52 6.63
CA LYS A 172 18.20 -9.16 6.39
C LYS A 172 18.22 -10.00 5.11
N GLY A 173 17.07 -10.52 4.68
CA GLY A 173 16.94 -11.26 3.43
C GLY A 173 16.83 -10.39 2.18
N VAL A 174 16.69 -9.07 2.33
CA VAL A 174 16.59 -8.13 1.20
C VAL A 174 17.98 -7.69 0.76
N ASP A 175 18.33 -8.01 -0.48
CA ASP A 175 19.62 -7.68 -1.12
C ASP A 175 19.41 -6.80 -2.38
N ILE A 176 18.41 -5.92 -2.31
CA ILE A 176 18.13 -4.88 -3.29
C ILE A 176 17.92 -3.53 -2.57
N PRO A 177 18.02 -2.38 -3.25
CA PRO A 177 17.66 -1.09 -2.68
C PRO A 177 16.29 -1.09 -2.01
N ILE A 178 16.28 -0.69 -0.73
CA ILE A 178 15.08 -0.58 0.11
C ILE A 178 15.04 0.79 0.80
N SER A 179 13.85 1.39 0.85
CA SER A 179 13.56 2.57 1.67
C SER A 179 12.41 2.24 2.63
N ILE A 180 12.52 2.62 3.90
CA ILE A 180 11.52 2.35 4.94
C ILE A 180 11.08 3.66 5.56
N LEU A 181 9.80 3.98 5.44
CA LEU A 181 9.16 5.17 5.97
C LEU A 181 8.25 4.75 7.13
N GLY A 182 8.80 4.66 8.33
CA GLY A 182 8.04 4.43 9.57
C GLY A 182 7.37 5.73 10.06
N ALA A 183 6.21 5.60 10.68
CA ALA A 183 5.57 6.73 11.36
C ALA A 183 6.03 6.80 12.82
N GLU A 184 6.32 8.00 13.31
CA GLU A 184 6.97 8.26 14.62
C GLU A 184 6.27 7.57 15.81
N ILE A 185 4.94 7.47 15.76
CA ILE A 185 4.10 6.91 16.83
C ILE A 185 3.46 5.56 16.45
N ASP A 186 3.99 4.87 15.43
CA ASP A 186 3.48 3.57 14.98
C ASP A 186 3.91 2.44 15.92
N GLY A 187 2.95 1.89 16.67
CA GLY A 187 3.19 0.74 17.55
C GLY A 187 3.39 -0.59 16.82
N ARG A 188 3.05 -0.69 15.52
CA ARG A 188 3.25 -1.91 14.71
C ARG A 188 4.61 -1.96 14.03
N SER A 189 5.18 -0.81 13.72
CA SER A 189 6.55 -0.64 13.21
C SER A 189 7.31 0.33 14.12
N PRO A 190 7.58 -0.02 15.38
CA PRO A 190 8.24 0.88 16.30
C PRO A 190 9.66 1.21 15.80
N PRO A 191 10.18 2.43 16.07
CA PRO A 191 11.60 2.70 15.92
C PRO A 191 12.42 1.66 16.68
N SER A 192 13.64 1.37 16.21
CA SER A 192 14.55 0.48 16.92
C SER A 192 14.71 0.92 18.39
N LEU A 193 14.80 -0.07 19.29
CA LEU A 193 15.23 0.13 20.68
C LEU A 193 16.60 0.80 20.76
#